data_AF-N6WV86-F1
#
_entry.id   AF-N6WV86-F1
#
_cell.length_a   1.000
_cell.length_b   1.000
_cell.length_c   1.000
_cell.angle_alpha   90.00
_cell.angle_beta   90.00
_cell.angle_gamma   90.00
#
_symmetry.space_group_name_H-M   'P 1'
#
loop_
_entity.id
_entity.type
_entity.pdbx_description
1 polymer ?
#
loop_
_entity_poly.entity_id
_entity_poly.type
_entity_poly.pdbx_seq_one_letter_code
_entity_poly.pdbx_strand_id
1 'polypeptide(L)'
;MENRSNTEIQKHIISQLNVHPSVDPDEEVGRRVKFLCEYMEKSGQRTLVLGISGGVDSTVAGRLAQLAVERTRDQGGDARFVAMRLPYGEQKDEADARRALDYIAPDETLTVGIKGASDAMLASLEESGLEFGDEEHRDFVLGNIKARQRMVAQYAVAGARGGLVIGTDQGAEAVMGFFTKFGDGACDLTPLDGLNKRQVREIGRAIEAPSELIEKQPTADLESLSPQKTDESVFGISYDEIDDFLEGREVGETAYRTIFEAYFKTEHKRTLPLVPQ
;
A
#
# COMPACT_ATOMS: atom_id res chain seq x y z
N MET A 1 -22.04 -13.18 15.97
CA MET A 1 -20.77 -12.95 16.70
C MET A 1 -20.96 -12.86 18.21
N GLU A 2 -22.19 -12.81 18.74
CA GLU A 2 -22.49 -12.39 20.13
C GLU A 2 -22.00 -13.28 21.29
N ASN A 3 -21.22 -14.35 21.06
CA ASN A 3 -20.70 -15.22 22.12
C ASN A 3 -19.21 -15.61 21.96
N ARG A 4 -18.43 -14.90 21.13
CA ARG A 4 -16.99 -15.18 20.99
C ARG A 4 -16.17 -14.32 21.96
N SER A 5 -15.17 -14.92 22.59
CA SER A 5 -14.16 -14.21 23.37
C SER A 5 -13.31 -13.30 22.46
N ASN A 6 -12.68 -12.27 23.05
CA ASN A 6 -11.79 -11.36 22.32
C ASN A 6 -10.66 -12.12 21.59
N THR A 7 -10.10 -13.15 22.23
CA THR A 7 -9.08 -14.01 21.64
C THR A 7 -9.58 -14.79 20.42
N GLU A 8 -10.82 -15.29 20.43
CA GLU A 8 -11.39 -15.99 19.27
C GLU A 8 -11.66 -15.04 18.09
N ILE A 9 -12.06 -13.81 18.38
CA ILE A 9 -12.27 -12.77 17.38
C ILE A 9 -10.93 -12.34 16.77
N GLN A 10 -9.91 -12.08 17.60
CA GLN A 10 -8.56 -11.76 17.14
C GLN A 10 -8.02 -12.87 16.22
N LYS A 11 -8.08 -14.13 16.64
CA LYS A 11 -7.68 -15.27 15.80
C LYS A 11 -8.44 -15.34 14.49
N HIS A 12 -9.73 -15.01 14.50
CA HIS A 12 -10.53 -14.96 13.28
C HIS A 12 -10.03 -13.87 12.33
N ILE A 13 -9.76 -12.65 12.83
CA ILE A 13 -9.24 -11.53 12.03
C ILE A 13 -7.87 -11.88 11.44
N ILE A 14 -6.93 -12.39 12.25
CA ILE A 14 -5.60 -12.81 11.81
C ILE A 14 -5.71 -13.83 10.67
N SER A 15 -6.57 -14.84 10.83
CA SER A 15 -6.80 -15.86 9.81
C SER A 15 -7.43 -15.32 8.53
N GLN A 16 -8.29 -14.30 8.60
CA GLN A 16 -8.87 -13.68 7.40
C GLN A 16 -7.85 -12.84 6.62
N LEU A 17 -6.87 -12.27 7.31
CA LEU A 17 -5.81 -11.44 6.73
C LEU A 17 -4.54 -12.23 6.38
N ASN A 18 -4.55 -13.56 6.55
CA ASN A 18 -3.42 -14.45 6.29
C ASN A 18 -2.11 -14.02 6.99
N VAL A 19 -2.19 -13.40 8.17
CA VAL A 19 -1.01 -12.96 8.91
C VAL A 19 -0.45 -14.10 9.75
N HIS A 20 0.87 -14.29 9.69
CA HIS A 20 1.60 -15.25 10.50
C HIS A 20 2.25 -14.58 11.72
N PRO A 21 2.34 -15.26 12.88
CA PRO A 21 2.96 -14.68 14.08
C PRO A 21 4.45 -14.32 13.94
N SER A 22 5.15 -14.99 13.04
CA SER A 22 6.56 -14.75 12.72
C SER A 22 6.83 -15.25 11.30
N VAL A 23 7.85 -14.68 10.65
CA VAL A 23 8.27 -15.08 9.31
C VAL A 23 9.78 -15.27 9.26
N ASP A 24 10.25 -16.10 8.33
CA ASP A 24 11.66 -16.06 7.91
C ASP A 24 11.78 -15.05 6.75
N PRO A 25 12.54 -13.96 6.91
CA PRO A 25 12.61 -12.91 5.90
C PRO A 25 13.13 -13.39 4.55
N ASP A 26 14.12 -14.29 4.51
CA ASP A 26 14.70 -14.78 3.27
C ASP A 26 13.73 -15.70 2.52
N GLU A 27 13.01 -16.56 3.25
CA GLU A 27 11.94 -17.39 2.68
C GLU A 27 10.79 -16.53 2.14
N GLU A 28 10.39 -15.47 2.86
CA GLU A 28 9.33 -14.55 2.41
C GLU A 28 9.73 -13.76 1.16
N VAL A 29 10.98 -13.30 1.07
CA VAL A 29 11.52 -12.68 -0.17
C VAL A 29 11.39 -13.66 -1.32
N GLY A 30 11.88 -14.89 -1.13
CA GLY A 30 11.81 -15.94 -2.15
C GLY A 30 10.38 -16.26 -2.59
N ARG A 31 9.44 -16.36 -1.63
CA ARG A 31 8.02 -16.63 -1.87
C ARG A 31 7.35 -15.51 -2.67
N ARG A 32 7.61 -14.25 -2.30
CA ARG A 32 6.97 -13.06 -2.92
C ARG A 32 7.51 -12.78 -4.31
N VAL A 33 8.83 -12.91 -4.51
CA VAL A 33 9.45 -12.84 -5.84
C VAL A 33 8.90 -13.94 -6.75
N LYS A 34 8.83 -15.18 -6.24
CA LYS A 34 8.27 -16.31 -7.00
C LYS A 34 6.81 -16.06 -7.40
N PHE A 35 5.98 -15.56 -6.47
CA PHE A 35 4.59 -15.19 -6.76
C PHE A 35 4.47 -14.20 -7.93
N LEU A 36 5.30 -13.15 -7.95
CA LEU A 36 5.30 -12.16 -9.02
C LEU A 36 5.72 -12.78 -10.37
N CYS A 37 6.78 -13.59 -10.38
CA CYS A 37 7.23 -14.31 -11.58
C CYS A 37 6.12 -15.23 -12.14
N GLU A 38 5.53 -16.08 -11.30
CA GLU A 38 4.49 -17.04 -11.70
C GLU A 38 3.24 -16.34 -12.23
N TYR A 39 2.87 -15.19 -11.66
CA TYR A 39 1.69 -14.46 -12.12
C TYR A 39 1.94 -13.73 -13.46
N MET A 40 3.14 -13.15 -13.66
CA MET A 40 3.51 -12.60 -14.97
C MET A 40 3.45 -13.69 -16.05
N GLU A 41 4.02 -14.87 -15.79
CA GLU A 41 3.97 -16.00 -16.71
C GLU A 41 2.53 -16.43 -17.00
N LYS A 42 1.71 -16.62 -15.96
CA LYS A 42 0.31 -17.05 -16.08
C LYS A 42 -0.55 -16.05 -16.86
N SER A 43 -0.34 -14.76 -16.65
CA SER A 43 -1.13 -13.68 -17.29
C SER A 43 -0.63 -13.33 -18.69
N GLY A 44 0.62 -13.67 -19.01
CA GLY A 44 1.31 -13.26 -20.24
C GLY A 44 1.75 -11.79 -20.25
N GLN A 45 1.54 -11.04 -19.16
CA GLN A 45 2.00 -9.66 -19.02
C GLN A 45 3.49 -9.63 -18.69
N ARG A 46 4.20 -8.63 -19.19
CA ARG A 46 5.67 -8.54 -19.09
C ARG A 46 6.15 -7.34 -18.29
N THR A 47 5.25 -6.45 -17.89
CA THR A 47 5.61 -5.24 -17.16
C THR A 47 4.98 -5.24 -15.77
N LEU A 48 5.76 -4.95 -14.74
CA LEU A 48 5.24 -4.57 -13.42
C LEU A 48 5.31 -3.05 -13.28
N VAL A 49 4.27 -2.43 -12.73
CA VAL A 49 4.18 -0.98 -12.54
C VAL A 49 3.87 -0.69 -11.07
N LEU A 50 4.62 0.23 -10.46
CA LEU A 50 4.38 0.64 -9.07
C LEU A 50 4.74 2.11 -8.83
N GLY A 51 3.87 2.81 -8.10
CA GLY A 51 4.16 4.11 -7.51
C GLY A 51 5.14 4.00 -6.35
N ILE A 52 6.30 4.67 -6.46
CA ILE A 52 7.32 4.71 -5.41
C ILE A 52 7.17 6.01 -4.63
N SER A 53 6.71 5.95 -3.37
CA SER A 53 6.46 7.15 -2.55
C SER A 53 7.68 7.63 -1.76
N GLY A 54 8.64 6.74 -1.49
CA GLY A 54 9.71 6.95 -0.51
C GLY A 54 9.38 6.41 0.89
N GLY A 55 8.22 5.77 1.06
CA GLY A 55 7.87 5.01 2.26
C GLY A 55 8.32 3.54 2.18
N VAL A 56 8.34 2.88 3.33
CA VAL A 56 8.80 1.49 3.49
C VAL A 56 8.08 0.52 2.56
N ASP A 57 6.74 0.58 2.47
CA ASP A 57 5.97 -0.42 1.73
C ASP A 57 6.26 -0.36 0.22
N SER A 58 6.23 0.84 -0.36
CA SER A 58 6.58 1.02 -1.78
C SER A 58 8.04 0.70 -2.09
N THR A 59 8.95 0.91 -1.12
CA THR A 59 10.38 0.60 -1.27
C THR A 59 10.59 -0.92 -1.34
N VAL A 60 10.02 -1.65 -0.38
CA VAL A 60 10.13 -3.11 -0.32
C VAL A 60 9.41 -3.77 -1.49
N ALA A 61 8.15 -3.39 -1.77
CA ALA A 61 7.40 -3.92 -2.90
C ALA A 61 8.08 -3.62 -4.25
N GLY A 62 8.64 -2.41 -4.42
CA GLY A 62 9.39 -2.03 -5.62
C GLY A 62 10.64 -2.87 -5.81
N ARG A 63 11.40 -3.14 -4.75
CA ARG A 63 12.57 -4.01 -4.83
C ARG A 63 12.20 -5.45 -5.14
N LEU A 64 11.15 -5.99 -4.52
CA LEU A 64 10.63 -7.34 -4.84
C LEU A 64 10.19 -7.43 -6.31
N ALA A 65 9.55 -6.39 -6.85
CA ALA A 65 9.18 -6.31 -8.25
C ALA A 65 10.40 -6.29 -9.18
N GLN A 66 11.42 -5.49 -8.87
CA GLN A 66 12.67 -5.48 -9.64
C GLN A 66 13.37 -6.85 -9.63
N LEU A 67 13.49 -7.48 -8.46
CA LEU A 67 14.07 -8.83 -8.34
C LEU A 67 13.28 -9.88 -9.13
N ALA A 68 11.96 -9.76 -9.20
CA ALA A 68 11.12 -10.67 -9.98
C ALA A 68 11.37 -10.54 -11.49
N VAL A 69 11.45 -9.31 -12.01
CA VAL A 69 11.70 -9.11 -13.45
C VAL A 69 13.14 -9.48 -13.84
N GLU A 70 14.11 -9.23 -12.97
CA GLU A 70 15.50 -9.70 -13.12
C GLU A 70 15.55 -11.22 -13.20
N ARG A 71 14.91 -11.91 -12.25
CA ARG A 71 14.84 -13.38 -12.23
C ARG A 71 14.16 -13.95 -13.48
N THR A 72 13.08 -13.32 -13.95
CA THR A 72 12.42 -13.73 -15.19
C THR A 72 13.35 -13.59 -16.40
N ARG A 73 14.15 -12.52 -16.47
CA ARG A 73 15.15 -12.33 -17.55
C ARG A 73 16.29 -13.33 -17.47
N ASP A 74 16.79 -13.64 -16.27
CA ASP A 74 17.85 -14.64 -16.06
C ASP A 74 17.40 -16.05 -16.50
N GLN A 75 16.09 -16.32 -16.46
CA GLN A 75 15.47 -17.56 -16.94
C GLN A 75 15.15 -17.54 -18.46
N GLY A 76 15.55 -16.49 -19.18
CA GLY A 76 15.35 -16.34 -20.62
C GLY A 76 14.01 -15.72 -21.03
N GLY A 77 13.24 -15.20 -20.08
CA GLY A 77 12.02 -14.44 -20.33
C GLY A 77 12.27 -12.97 -20.68
N ASP A 78 11.20 -12.25 -21.02
CA ASP A 78 11.20 -10.80 -21.19
C ASP A 78 10.27 -10.20 -20.14
N ALA A 79 10.84 -9.41 -19.23
CA ALA A 79 10.10 -8.74 -18.17
C ALA A 79 10.76 -7.41 -17.80
N ARG A 80 9.97 -6.44 -17.35
CA ARG A 80 10.43 -5.11 -16.96
C ARG A 80 9.68 -4.55 -15.77
N PHE A 81 10.35 -3.75 -14.95
CA PHE A 81 9.72 -2.99 -13.89
C PHE A 81 9.76 -1.48 -14.16
N VAL A 82 8.59 -0.84 -14.10
CA VAL A 82 8.42 0.61 -14.25
C VAL A 82 8.07 1.20 -12.89
N ALA A 83 9.03 1.91 -12.32
CA ALA A 83 8.81 2.71 -11.11
C ALA A 83 8.22 4.08 -11.47
N MET A 84 7.18 4.50 -10.75
CA MET A 84 6.50 5.76 -11.01
C MET A 84 6.61 6.72 -9.82
N ARG A 85 7.06 7.95 -10.09
CA ARG A 85 6.90 9.09 -9.19
C ARG A 85 5.58 9.78 -9.49
N LEU A 86 4.76 9.97 -8.47
CA LEU A 86 3.38 10.45 -8.60
C LEU A 86 3.10 11.68 -7.69
N PRO A 87 3.86 12.78 -7.84
CA PRO A 87 3.76 13.92 -6.94
C PRO A 87 2.51 14.75 -7.18
N TYR A 88 1.96 15.32 -6.11
CA TYR A 88 0.96 16.38 -6.17
C TYR A 88 1.67 17.73 -5.98
N GLY A 89 2.07 18.38 -7.08
CA GLY A 89 2.91 19.57 -7.02
C GLY A 89 4.34 19.23 -6.60
N GLU A 90 4.88 19.95 -5.63
CA GLU A 90 6.18 19.64 -5.03
C GLU A 90 6.00 18.69 -3.83
N GLN A 91 6.67 17.54 -3.86
CA GLN A 91 6.67 16.59 -2.75
C GLN A 91 7.80 16.92 -1.77
N LYS A 92 7.47 17.09 -0.47
CA LYS A 92 8.43 17.52 0.55
C LYS A 92 9.55 16.52 0.81
N ASP A 93 9.23 15.23 0.73
CA ASP A 93 10.15 14.11 0.95
C ASP A 93 10.62 13.47 -0.37
N GLU A 94 10.71 14.26 -1.44
CA GLU A 94 11.27 13.82 -2.73
C GLU A 94 12.67 13.18 -2.60
N ALA A 95 13.47 13.60 -1.61
CA ALA A 95 14.76 12.98 -1.31
C ALA A 95 14.64 11.51 -0.89
N ASP A 96 13.61 11.14 -0.12
CA ASP A 96 13.34 9.74 0.24
C ASP A 96 12.90 8.93 -0.97
N ALA A 97 12.05 9.49 -1.81
CA ALA A 97 11.61 8.81 -3.01
C ALA A 97 12.76 8.58 -4.01
N ARG A 98 13.70 9.52 -4.11
CA ARG A 98 14.94 9.33 -4.90
C ARG A 98 15.83 8.27 -4.29
N ARG A 99 16.05 8.29 -2.97
CA ARG A 99 16.78 7.21 -2.28
C ARG A 99 16.17 5.84 -2.54
N ALA A 100 14.84 5.75 -2.49
CA ALA A 100 14.13 4.51 -2.80
C ALA A 100 14.36 4.07 -4.25
N LEU A 101 14.28 4.98 -5.23
CA LEU A 101 14.56 4.66 -6.64
C LEU A 101 16.01 4.22 -6.86
N ASP A 102 16.98 4.93 -6.26
CA ASP A 102 18.40 4.60 -6.37
C ASP A 102 18.69 3.20 -5.81
N TYR A 103 18.06 2.85 -4.68
CA TYR A 103 18.17 1.52 -4.08
C TYR A 103 17.45 0.43 -4.90
N ILE A 104 16.22 0.70 -5.34
CA ILE A 104 15.41 -0.26 -6.10
C ILE A 104 16.10 -0.61 -7.42
N ALA A 105 16.72 0.40 -8.07
CA ALA A 105 17.33 0.31 -9.40
C ALA A 105 16.35 -0.22 -10.47
N PRO A 106 15.20 0.46 -10.70
CA PRO A 106 14.18 0.00 -11.63
C PRO A 106 14.65 0.07 -13.09
N ASP A 107 14.11 -0.80 -13.95
CA ASP A 107 14.44 -0.79 -15.39
C ASP A 107 14.00 0.51 -16.09
N GLU A 108 12.88 1.10 -15.66
CA GLU A 108 12.35 2.38 -16.16
C GLU A 108 11.81 3.22 -14.99
N THR A 109 12.07 4.53 -15.02
CA THR A 109 11.46 5.49 -14.09
C THR A 109 10.65 6.52 -14.85
N LEU A 110 9.38 6.70 -14.46
CA LEU A 110 8.49 7.72 -14.99
C LEU A 110 8.06 8.68 -13.89
N THR A 111 7.86 9.95 -14.23
CA THR A 111 7.26 10.94 -13.31
C THR A 111 5.98 11.48 -13.93
N VAL A 112 4.86 11.33 -13.23
CA VAL A 112 3.54 11.82 -13.63
C VAL A 112 2.97 12.67 -12.50
N GLY A 113 2.96 13.99 -12.69
CA GLY A 113 2.37 14.91 -11.73
C GLY A 113 0.84 14.82 -11.73
N ILE A 114 0.23 14.53 -10.57
CA ILE A 114 -1.23 14.33 -10.46
C ILE A 114 -2.00 15.62 -10.17
N LYS A 115 -1.32 16.72 -9.83
CA LYS A 115 -1.96 17.98 -9.38
C LYS A 115 -3.02 18.50 -10.34
N GLY A 116 -2.70 18.63 -11.62
CA GLY A 116 -3.63 19.17 -12.61
C GLY A 116 -4.93 18.34 -12.70
N ALA A 117 -4.81 17.01 -12.73
CA ALA A 117 -5.97 16.11 -12.80
C ALA A 117 -6.77 16.10 -11.49
N SER A 118 -6.11 16.14 -10.33
CA SER A 118 -6.76 16.19 -9.03
C SER A 118 -7.54 17.50 -8.83
N ASP A 119 -6.91 18.64 -9.14
CA ASP A 119 -7.52 19.96 -8.97
C ASP A 119 -8.71 20.15 -9.90
N ALA A 120 -8.58 19.72 -11.17
CA ALA A 120 -9.67 19.82 -12.14
C ALA A 120 -10.90 19.00 -11.71
N MET A 121 -10.69 17.81 -11.11
CA MET A 121 -11.79 17.01 -10.58
C MET A 121 -12.46 17.69 -9.39
N LEU A 122 -11.68 18.24 -8.44
CA LEU A 122 -12.25 18.96 -7.31
C LEU A 122 -13.05 20.19 -7.75
N ALA A 123 -12.52 20.99 -8.68
CA ALA A 123 -13.21 22.14 -9.25
C ALA A 123 -14.52 21.75 -9.94
N SER A 124 -14.54 20.62 -10.68
CA SER A 124 -15.76 20.12 -11.33
C SER A 124 -16.85 19.74 -10.33
N LEU A 125 -16.47 19.22 -9.15
CA LEU A 125 -17.42 18.94 -8.07
C LEU A 125 -18.01 20.24 -7.51
N GLU A 126 -17.17 21.25 -7.26
CA GLU A 126 -17.61 22.56 -6.77
C GLU A 126 -18.53 23.27 -7.77
N GLU A 127 -18.17 23.24 -9.06
CA GLU A 127 -19.00 23.80 -10.15
C GLU A 127 -20.36 23.09 -10.30
N SER A 128 -20.44 21.81 -9.92
CA SER A 128 -21.72 21.07 -9.90
C SER A 128 -22.67 21.50 -8.76
N GLY A 129 -22.19 22.35 -7.84
CA GLY A 129 -22.91 22.77 -6.64
C GLY A 129 -22.74 21.84 -5.44
N LEU A 130 -21.75 20.93 -5.45
CA LEU A 130 -21.43 20.13 -4.27
C LEU A 130 -20.83 21.03 -3.18
N GLU A 131 -21.44 21.01 -2.00
CA GLU A 131 -20.93 21.71 -0.83
C GLU A 131 -20.12 20.76 0.06
N PHE A 132 -19.02 21.28 0.61
CA PHE A 132 -18.24 20.59 1.65
C PHE A 132 -18.61 21.13 3.02
N GLY A 133 -18.51 20.27 4.04
CA GLY A 133 -18.88 20.64 5.41
C GLY A 133 -17.99 21.74 5.99
N ASP A 134 -16.69 21.61 5.78
CA ASP A 134 -15.65 22.56 6.15
C ASP A 134 -14.39 22.33 5.26
N GLU A 135 -13.33 23.10 5.51
CA GLU A 135 -12.07 22.98 4.78
C GLU A 135 -11.37 21.63 4.99
N GLU A 136 -11.49 21.02 6.17
CA GLU A 136 -10.90 19.72 6.49
C GLU A 136 -11.60 18.60 5.70
N HIS A 137 -12.93 18.61 5.65
CA HIS A 137 -13.72 17.68 4.84
C HIS A 137 -13.38 17.83 3.35
N ARG A 138 -13.25 19.07 2.86
CA ARG A 138 -12.82 19.34 1.48
C ARG A 138 -11.43 18.77 1.20
N ASP A 139 -10.47 18.99 2.09
CA ASP A 139 -9.09 18.48 1.94
C ASP A 139 -9.03 16.95 2.04
N PHE A 140 -9.84 16.34 2.90
CA PHE A 140 -9.99 14.88 2.97
C PHE A 140 -10.53 14.29 1.66
N VAL A 141 -11.54 14.92 1.05
CA VAL A 141 -12.07 14.50 -0.26
C VAL A 141 -11.00 14.65 -1.35
N LEU A 142 -10.29 15.78 -1.37
CA LEU A 142 -9.18 16.00 -2.29
C LEU A 142 -8.05 14.95 -2.09
N GLY A 143 -7.73 14.59 -0.86
CA GLY A 143 -6.76 13.54 -0.52
C GLY A 143 -7.13 12.20 -1.17
N ASN A 144 -8.40 11.80 -1.08
CA ASN A 144 -8.90 10.60 -1.76
C ASN A 144 -8.89 10.75 -3.30
N ILE A 145 -9.17 11.94 -3.84
CA ILE A 145 -9.04 12.21 -5.29
C ILE A 145 -7.57 12.02 -5.72
N LYS A 146 -6.60 12.56 -4.97
CA LYS A 146 -5.16 12.38 -5.25
C LYS A 146 -4.80 10.89 -5.33
N ALA A 147 -5.19 10.09 -4.32
CA ALA A 147 -4.94 8.65 -4.30
C ALA A 147 -5.53 7.93 -5.54
N ARG A 148 -6.76 8.29 -5.95
CA ARG A 148 -7.38 7.74 -7.17
C ARG A 148 -6.71 8.19 -8.47
N GLN A 149 -6.21 9.42 -8.54
CA GLN A 149 -5.44 9.87 -9.70
C GLN A 149 -4.09 9.15 -9.83
N ARG A 150 -3.45 8.78 -8.70
CA ARG A 150 -2.27 7.91 -8.71
C ARG A 150 -2.59 6.53 -9.28
N MET A 151 -3.74 5.95 -8.91
CA MET A 151 -4.22 4.69 -9.49
C MET A 151 -4.43 4.81 -11.01
N VAL A 152 -5.14 5.85 -11.47
CA VAL A 152 -5.37 6.09 -12.91
C VAL A 152 -4.05 6.18 -13.69
N ALA A 153 -3.07 6.92 -13.16
CA ALA A 153 -1.76 7.05 -13.80
C ALA A 153 -1.03 5.70 -13.93
N GLN A 154 -1.05 4.87 -12.89
CA GLN A 154 -0.41 3.55 -12.90
C GLN A 154 -1.08 2.60 -13.89
N TYR A 155 -2.42 2.52 -13.89
CA TYR A 155 -3.16 1.69 -14.85
C TYR A 155 -3.01 2.19 -16.30
N ALA A 156 -2.89 3.51 -16.52
CA ALA A 156 -2.61 4.04 -17.86
C ALA A 156 -1.23 3.58 -18.38
N VAL A 157 -0.20 3.59 -17.52
CA VAL A 157 1.13 3.07 -17.88
C VAL A 157 1.09 1.56 -18.08
N ALA A 158 0.44 0.81 -17.18
CA ALA A 158 0.30 -0.63 -17.29
C ALA A 158 -0.41 -1.03 -18.60
N GLY A 159 -1.52 -0.36 -18.95
CA GLY A 159 -2.23 -0.58 -20.21
C GLY A 159 -1.38 -0.26 -21.44
N ALA A 160 -0.55 0.80 -21.39
CA ALA A 160 0.35 1.16 -22.49
C ALA A 160 1.57 0.23 -22.61
N ARG A 161 1.93 -0.48 -21.54
CA ARG A 161 3.13 -1.34 -21.46
C ARG A 161 2.81 -2.84 -21.42
N GLY A 162 1.54 -3.24 -21.48
CA GLY A 162 1.14 -4.64 -21.26
C GLY A 162 1.62 -5.14 -19.90
N GLY A 163 1.18 -4.45 -18.85
CA GLY A 163 1.64 -4.67 -17.48
C GLY A 163 0.55 -4.87 -16.45
N LEU A 164 1.01 -5.14 -15.23
CA LEU A 164 0.22 -5.32 -14.03
C LEU A 164 0.62 -4.25 -13.00
N VAL A 165 -0.37 -3.70 -12.30
CA VAL A 165 -0.16 -2.72 -11.24
C VAL A 165 0.07 -3.46 -9.92
N ILE A 166 1.21 -3.20 -9.30
CA ILE A 166 1.52 -3.68 -7.95
C ILE A 166 0.84 -2.77 -6.92
N GLY A 167 0.24 -3.36 -5.90
CA GLY A 167 -0.23 -2.68 -4.69
C GLY A 167 0.67 -2.95 -3.50
N THR A 168 0.63 -2.06 -2.53
CA THR A 168 1.46 -2.13 -1.31
C THR A 168 0.68 -2.52 -0.06
N ASP A 169 -0.61 -2.83 -0.20
CA ASP A 169 -1.45 -3.25 0.93
C ASP A 169 -0.85 -4.48 1.63
N GLN A 170 -0.88 -4.42 2.95
CA GLN A 170 -0.32 -5.40 3.87
C GLN A 170 -1.23 -5.51 5.09
N GLY A 171 -1.07 -6.56 5.91
CA GLY A 171 -1.97 -6.91 7.00
C GLY A 171 -2.30 -5.78 7.99
N ALA A 172 -1.35 -4.92 8.31
CA ALA A 172 -1.55 -3.76 9.19
C ALA A 172 -2.40 -2.65 8.55
N GLU A 173 -2.28 -2.43 7.24
CA GLU A 173 -3.17 -1.52 6.50
C GLU A 173 -4.54 -2.15 6.27
N ALA A 174 -4.57 -3.43 5.93
CA ALA A 174 -5.79 -4.19 5.68
C ALA A 174 -6.67 -4.26 6.93
N VAL A 175 -6.10 -4.51 8.12
CA VAL A 175 -6.86 -4.58 9.38
C VAL A 175 -7.47 -3.24 9.75
N MET A 176 -6.74 -2.15 9.51
CA MET A 176 -7.21 -0.79 9.76
C MET A 176 -8.09 -0.24 8.62
N GLY A 177 -8.11 -0.93 7.48
CA GLY A 177 -8.71 -0.44 6.24
C GLY A 177 -8.11 0.91 5.80
N PHE A 178 -6.82 1.10 6.06
CA PHE A 178 -6.12 2.38 5.91
C PHE A 178 -5.55 2.59 4.52
N PHE A 179 -6.45 2.52 3.53
CA PHE A 179 -6.17 2.81 2.13
C PHE A 179 -7.39 3.48 1.48
N THR A 180 -7.18 4.19 0.38
CA THR A 180 -8.28 4.74 -0.41
C THR A 180 -8.90 3.63 -1.25
N LYS A 181 -10.20 3.37 -1.06
CA LYS A 181 -10.94 2.40 -1.90
C LYS A 181 -10.92 2.88 -3.36
N PHE A 182 -10.45 1.99 -4.23
CA PHE A 182 -10.20 2.27 -5.66
C PHE A 182 -9.16 3.38 -5.92
N GLY A 183 -8.31 3.68 -4.93
CA GLY A 183 -7.08 4.44 -5.07
C GLY A 183 -5.89 3.48 -5.01
N ASP A 184 -5.03 3.66 -4.02
CA ASP A 184 -3.92 2.77 -3.68
C ASP A 184 -4.36 1.32 -3.42
N GLY A 185 -5.57 1.10 -2.90
CA GLY A 185 -6.13 -0.25 -2.75
C GLY A 185 -6.59 -0.94 -4.05
N ALA A 186 -6.54 -0.26 -5.21
CA ALA A 186 -6.84 -0.89 -6.51
C ALA A 186 -5.54 -1.24 -7.25
N CYS A 187 -5.26 -2.53 -7.32
CA CYS A 187 -4.08 -3.11 -7.95
C CYS A 187 -4.40 -4.51 -8.48
N ASP A 188 -3.49 -5.07 -9.27
CA ASP A 188 -3.59 -6.43 -9.80
C ASP A 188 -2.92 -7.46 -8.87
N LEU A 189 -1.85 -7.05 -8.17
CA LEU A 189 -1.03 -7.93 -7.31
C LEU A 189 -0.60 -7.22 -6.03
N THR A 190 -0.74 -7.89 -4.88
CA THR A 190 -0.32 -7.39 -3.55
C THR A 190 0.81 -8.26 -2.97
N PRO A 191 2.08 -8.06 -3.40
CA PRO A 191 3.19 -8.87 -2.93
C PRO A 191 3.56 -8.65 -1.46
N LEU A 192 2.88 -7.75 -0.72
CA LEU A 192 3.06 -7.56 0.73
C LEU A 192 1.91 -8.10 1.57
N ASP A 193 0.87 -8.68 0.94
CA ASP A 193 -0.27 -9.27 1.65
C ASP A 193 0.17 -10.32 2.69
N GLY A 194 -0.53 -10.34 3.82
CA GLY A 194 -0.23 -11.22 4.95
C GLY A 194 0.98 -10.83 5.81
N LEU A 195 1.68 -9.73 5.53
CA LEU A 195 2.70 -9.18 6.42
C LEU A 195 2.12 -8.12 7.33
N ASN A 196 2.57 -8.04 8.57
CA ASN A 196 2.38 -6.84 9.39
C ASN A 196 3.53 -5.83 9.16
N LYS A 197 3.48 -4.64 9.78
CA LYS A 197 4.42 -3.56 9.45
C LYS A 197 5.85 -3.91 9.84
N ARG A 198 6.07 -4.57 10.99
CA ARG A 198 7.40 -5.02 11.41
C ARG A 198 7.97 -6.11 10.49
N GLN A 199 7.15 -7.02 10.00
CA GLN A 199 7.58 -8.06 9.05
C GLN A 199 7.96 -7.45 7.68
N VAL A 200 7.27 -6.41 7.23
CA VAL A 200 7.70 -5.64 6.04
C VAL A 200 9.09 -5.03 6.28
N ARG A 201 9.34 -4.47 7.47
CA ARG A 201 10.68 -3.94 7.83
C ARG A 201 11.73 -5.05 7.88
N GLU A 202 11.41 -6.22 8.45
CA GLU A 202 12.31 -7.38 8.49
C GLU A 202 12.71 -7.85 7.08
N ILE A 203 11.76 -7.97 6.18
CA ILE A 203 12.02 -8.26 4.76
C ILE A 203 12.88 -7.16 4.15
N GLY A 204 12.55 -5.89 4.40
CA GLY A 204 13.36 -4.74 3.97
C GLY A 204 14.82 -4.84 4.40
N ARG A 205 15.08 -5.24 5.66
CA ARG A 205 16.45 -5.49 6.15
C ARG A 205 17.13 -6.65 5.43
N ALA A 206 16.41 -7.74 5.18
CA ALA A 206 16.94 -8.93 4.50
C ALA A 206 17.37 -8.64 3.05
N ILE A 207 16.65 -7.75 2.35
CA ILE A 207 17.03 -7.27 1.01
C ILE A 207 17.96 -6.04 1.04
N GLU A 208 18.51 -5.71 2.22
CA GLU A 208 19.47 -4.61 2.43
C GLU A 208 18.93 -3.22 2.06
N ALA A 209 17.62 -2.98 2.27
CA ALA A 209 17.04 -1.67 2.09
C ALA A 209 17.64 -0.63 3.07
N PRO A 210 17.85 0.63 2.64
CA PRO A 210 18.38 1.68 3.51
C PRO A 210 17.54 1.81 4.79
N SER A 211 18.21 1.84 5.94
CA SER A 211 17.56 1.90 7.26
C SER A 211 16.67 3.14 7.38
N GLU A 212 17.08 4.26 6.76
CA GLU A 212 16.34 5.51 6.76
C GLU A 212 14.99 5.40 6.04
N LEU A 213 14.83 4.48 5.08
CA LEU A 213 13.56 4.26 4.37
C LEU A 213 12.64 3.30 5.11
N ILE A 214 13.21 2.24 5.70
CA ILE A 214 12.43 1.21 6.41
C ILE A 214 12.03 1.65 7.82
N GLU A 215 12.84 2.46 8.49
CA GLU A 215 12.56 2.91 9.86
C GLU A 215 11.75 4.21 9.92
N LYS A 216 11.59 4.91 8.79
CA LYS A 216 10.80 6.14 8.68
C LYS A 216 9.40 5.94 9.23
N GLN A 217 8.88 6.96 9.92
CA GLN A 217 7.49 6.96 10.36
C GLN A 217 6.54 6.95 9.16
N PRO A 218 5.62 5.97 9.07
CA PRO A 218 4.66 5.91 7.97
C PRO A 218 3.71 7.12 7.94
N THR A 219 3.44 7.60 6.73
CA THR A 219 2.46 8.65 6.45
C THR A 219 1.83 8.41 5.08
N ALA A 220 0.53 8.64 4.96
CA ALA A 220 -0.17 8.62 3.68
C ALA A 220 0.09 9.86 2.80
N ASP A 221 0.53 10.99 3.39
CA ASP A 221 0.75 12.29 2.75
C ASP A 221 -0.34 12.72 1.74
N LEU A 222 -1.61 12.58 2.14
CA LEU A 222 -2.78 12.93 1.32
C LEU A 222 -3.37 14.31 1.64
N GLU A 223 -3.38 14.69 2.92
CA GLU A 223 -3.95 15.94 3.43
C GLU A 223 -2.99 17.11 3.14
N SER A 224 -3.49 18.16 2.48
CA SER A 224 -2.73 19.37 2.19
C SER A 224 -2.63 20.29 3.41
N LEU A 225 -3.63 20.27 4.29
CA LEU A 225 -3.68 21.08 5.51
C LEU A 225 -2.78 20.51 6.62
N SER A 226 -2.61 19.19 6.64
CA SER A 226 -1.74 18.47 7.58
C SER A 226 -0.76 17.55 6.83
N PRO A 227 0.19 18.11 6.06
CA PRO A 227 1.13 17.31 5.28
C PRO A 227 2.00 16.47 6.22
N GLN A 228 2.30 15.24 5.81
CA GLN A 228 3.08 14.27 6.59
C GLN A 228 2.50 13.90 7.96
N LYS A 229 1.17 14.05 8.15
CA LYS A 229 0.48 13.49 9.33
C LYS A 229 0.74 11.98 9.41
N THR A 230 1.22 11.53 10.57
CA THR A 230 1.59 10.11 10.75
C THR A 230 0.35 9.26 10.89
N ASP A 231 0.41 8.02 10.40
CA ASP A 231 -0.74 7.12 10.46
C ASP A 231 -1.12 6.82 11.92
N GLU A 232 -0.14 6.65 12.80
CA GLU A 232 -0.36 6.42 14.23
C GLU A 232 -1.12 7.58 14.90
N SER A 233 -0.89 8.82 14.47
CA SER A 233 -1.67 9.97 14.97
C SER A 233 -3.12 9.95 14.50
N VAL A 234 -3.40 9.32 13.36
CA VAL A 234 -4.76 9.11 12.83
C VAL A 234 -5.44 7.95 13.55
N PHE A 235 -4.71 6.87 13.82
CA PHE A 235 -5.24 5.68 14.51
C PHE A 235 -5.46 5.89 16.00
N GLY A 236 -4.62 6.71 16.63
CA GLY A 236 -4.54 6.84 18.09
C GLY A 236 -3.87 5.65 18.79
N ILE A 237 -3.22 4.77 18.02
CA ILE A 237 -2.46 3.59 18.46
C ILE A 237 -1.23 3.41 17.56
N SER A 238 -0.20 2.71 18.05
CA SER A 238 1.04 2.49 17.30
C SER A 238 0.97 1.31 16.34
N TYR A 239 1.86 1.27 15.35
CA TYR A 239 2.06 0.08 14.52
C TYR A 239 2.54 -1.12 15.34
N ASP A 240 3.28 -0.92 16.43
CA ASP A 240 3.68 -2.01 17.31
C ASP A 240 2.48 -2.67 17.99
N GLU A 241 1.47 -1.89 18.40
CA GLU A 241 0.21 -2.42 18.96
C GLU A 241 -0.60 -3.17 17.89
N ILE A 242 -0.63 -2.67 16.65
CA ILE A 242 -1.31 -3.33 15.52
C ILE A 242 -0.61 -4.65 15.17
N ASP A 243 0.72 -4.64 15.11
CA ASP A 243 1.52 -5.80 14.78
C ASP A 243 1.44 -6.86 15.90
N ASP A 244 1.48 -6.45 17.17
CA ASP A 244 1.26 -7.36 18.31
C ASP A 244 -0.13 -8.02 18.24
N PHE A 245 -1.16 -7.24 17.89
CA PHE A 245 -2.49 -7.80 17.67
C PHE A 245 -2.48 -8.83 16.53
N LEU A 246 -1.85 -8.51 15.40
CA LEU A 246 -1.82 -9.37 14.21
C LEU A 246 -0.97 -10.63 14.38
N GLU A 247 -0.03 -10.62 15.32
CA GLU A 247 0.77 -11.79 15.69
C GLU A 247 0.10 -12.68 16.75
N GLY A 248 -1.09 -12.28 17.22
CA GLY A 248 -1.85 -13.02 18.23
C GLY A 248 -1.35 -12.81 19.65
N ARG A 249 -0.58 -11.74 19.90
CA ARG A 249 -0.16 -11.34 21.25
C ARG A 249 -1.31 -10.65 21.97
N GLU A 250 -1.20 -10.58 23.29
CA GLU A 250 -2.12 -9.79 24.11
C GLU A 250 -1.83 -8.31 23.93
N VAL A 251 -2.88 -7.51 23.72
CA VAL A 251 -2.79 -6.05 23.56
C VAL A 251 -3.74 -5.36 24.54
N GLY A 252 -3.47 -4.09 24.82
CA GLY A 252 -4.34 -3.28 25.69
C GLY A 252 -5.76 -3.13 25.13
N GLU A 253 -6.73 -2.86 26.01
CA GLU A 253 -8.15 -2.74 25.64
C GLU A 253 -8.38 -1.67 24.56
N THR A 254 -7.69 -0.52 24.66
CA THR A 254 -7.76 0.55 23.65
C THR A 254 -7.34 0.05 22.27
N ALA A 255 -6.17 -0.57 22.15
CA ALA A 255 -5.68 -1.12 20.89
C ALA A 255 -6.62 -2.18 20.32
N TYR A 256 -7.06 -3.13 21.15
CA TYR A 256 -8.00 -4.17 20.73
C TYR A 256 -9.29 -3.55 20.15
N ARG A 257 -9.90 -2.60 20.86
CA ARG A 257 -11.17 -1.97 20.44
C ARG A 257 -10.99 -1.16 19.16
N THR A 258 -9.94 -0.35 19.07
CA THR A 258 -9.64 0.44 17.88
C THR A 258 -9.48 -0.44 16.65
N ILE A 259 -8.71 -1.53 16.75
CA ILE A 259 -8.47 -2.47 15.64
C ILE A 259 -9.76 -3.24 15.28
N PHE A 260 -10.49 -3.74 16.28
CA PHE A 260 -11.76 -4.44 16.08
C PHE A 260 -12.78 -3.57 15.34
N GLU A 261 -12.99 -2.34 15.81
CA GLU A 261 -13.95 -1.41 15.22
C GLU A 261 -13.52 -1.01 13.81
N ALA A 262 -12.22 -0.73 13.59
CA ALA A 262 -11.68 -0.42 12.27
C ALA A 262 -11.88 -1.57 11.28
N TYR A 263 -11.57 -2.81 11.68
CA TYR A 263 -11.72 -4.00 10.83
C TYR A 263 -13.16 -4.14 10.34
N PHE A 264 -14.15 -4.19 11.23
CA PHE A 264 -15.54 -4.39 10.81
C PHE A 264 -16.11 -3.20 10.05
N LYS A 265 -15.78 -1.97 10.45
CA LYS A 265 -16.25 -0.76 9.75
C LYS A 265 -15.74 -0.68 8.31
N THR A 266 -14.57 -1.25 8.03
CA THR A 266 -13.91 -1.18 6.72
C THR A 266 -14.02 -2.46 5.90
N GLU A 267 -14.82 -3.44 6.29
CA GLU A 267 -15.02 -4.71 5.57
C GLU A 267 -15.37 -4.49 4.09
N HIS A 268 -16.18 -3.45 3.80
CA HIS A 268 -16.54 -3.06 2.45
C HIS A 268 -15.34 -2.67 1.56
N LYS A 269 -14.15 -2.42 2.12
CA LYS A 269 -12.93 -2.12 1.37
C LYS A 269 -12.16 -3.39 0.96
N ARG A 270 -12.31 -4.48 1.70
CA ARG A 270 -11.61 -5.77 1.47
C ARG A 270 -12.43 -6.79 0.69
N THR A 271 -13.65 -6.43 0.31
CA THR A 271 -14.58 -7.29 -0.42
C THR A 271 -14.93 -6.70 -1.78
N LEU A 272 -15.24 -7.57 -2.74
CA LEU A 272 -15.89 -7.17 -3.99
C LEU A 272 -17.23 -6.47 -3.69
N PRO A 273 -17.77 -5.67 -4.64
CA PRO A 273 -19.08 -5.07 -4.47
C PRO A 273 -20.14 -6.09 -4.03
N LEU A 274 -20.85 -5.77 -2.95
CA LEU A 274 -21.88 -6.66 -2.41
C LEU A 274 -22.99 -6.88 -3.43
N VAL A 275 -23.38 -8.13 -3.60
CA VAL A 275 -24.51 -8.55 -4.43
C VAL A 275 -25.67 -8.99 -3.54
N PRO A 276 -26.94 -8.76 -3.92
CA PRO A 276 -28.08 -9.33 -3.22
C PRO A 276 -27.94 -10.86 -3.14
N GLN A 277 -28.18 -11.44 -1.96
CA GLN A 277 -28.21 -12.89 -1.73
C GLN A 277 -29.62 -13.44 -1.81
#